data_AF-A0AAE1GYM1-F1
#
_entry.id   AF-A0AAE1GYM1-F1
#
_cell.length_a   1.000
_cell.length_b   1.000
_cell.length_c   1.000
_cell.angle_alpha   90.00
_cell.angle_beta   90.00
_cell.angle_gamma   90.00
#
_symmetry.space_group_name_H-M   'P 1'
#
loop_
_entity.id
_entity.type
_entity.pdbx_description
1 polymer ?
#
loop_
_entity_poly.entity_id
_entity_poly.type
_entity_poly.pdbx_seq_one_letter_code
_entity_poly.pdbx_strand_id
1 'polypeptide(L)'
;MQARNLKKNRPRDRDQKVPEGRNLKADDTYVETHVKVIVLCGTCDVPAKAALMNMKGHSGYYSCPKCFIIGEKSERTENRNLTFKMRKIKKECVQRSIVNKAEYKGVFGPTLLSFMVHSSFISSVSIDSMHCLYIGFTKQLLNLLFNTKYFSSKFSLCSKTVEVNARLKQLQLPHFVERLPEDVTKLSFWKASLCRNFILYIINPTALSVLNSSSISLSDLETADIDLCKFCADFENLYSVRHMSSNLHLLRHLASSVHDTGNLFISSCFRFEDLNGKLADLAHGTRHATMQIASNFNVMSKLPILISNVSSDSAKLFCRKVLALRSTSEDHLSNDSRMFDVEDLLSTYAPAEHYRAPPRGPLPSPTTALMPRSPKPKSSPGPKPCLGAQP
;
A
#
# COMPACT_ATOMS: atom_id res chain seq x y z
N MET A 1 -16.25 -11.96 44.15
CA MET A 1 -17.14 -13.06 44.60
C MET A 1 -16.91 -14.26 43.70
N GLN A 2 -16.46 -15.35 44.32
CA GLN A 2 -16.26 -16.74 43.91
C GLN A 2 -16.51 -17.16 42.44
N ALA A 3 -15.44 -17.60 41.78
CA ALA A 3 -15.49 -18.63 40.74
C ALA A 3 -14.99 -19.96 41.36
N ARG A 4 -15.92 -20.90 41.64
CA ARG A 4 -15.61 -22.27 42.06
C ARG A 4 -16.08 -23.25 40.97
N ASN A 5 -15.13 -24.02 40.48
CA ASN A 5 -15.20 -25.45 40.14
C ASN A 5 -16.38 -25.97 39.30
N LEU A 6 -16.12 -26.16 38.01
CA LEU A 6 -16.57 -27.34 37.28
C LEU A 6 -15.39 -27.97 36.51
N LYS A 7 -14.63 -28.81 37.22
CA LYS A 7 -13.83 -29.87 36.62
C LYS A 7 -14.79 -30.95 36.11
N LYS A 8 -14.85 -31.17 34.81
CA LYS A 8 -15.28 -32.45 34.23
C LYS A 8 -14.20 -32.93 33.26
N ASN A 9 -13.75 -34.16 33.51
CA ASN A 9 -12.68 -34.89 32.84
C ASN A 9 -12.82 -34.85 31.31
N ARG A 10 -11.80 -34.33 30.61
CA ARG A 10 -11.52 -34.68 29.22
C ARG A 10 -10.31 -35.64 29.19
N PRO A 11 -10.36 -36.73 28.41
CA PRO A 11 -9.20 -37.59 28.24
C PRO A 11 -8.07 -36.80 27.58
N ARG A 12 -6.84 -37.05 28.05
CA ARG A 12 -5.61 -36.55 27.40
C ARG A 12 -5.36 -37.39 26.16
N ASP A 13 -5.83 -36.93 25.00
CA ASP A 13 -5.30 -37.40 23.73
C ASP A 13 -3.89 -36.83 23.56
N ARG A 14 -2.93 -37.75 23.45
CA ARG A 14 -1.53 -37.46 23.17
C ARG A 14 -1.42 -36.92 21.75
N ASP A 15 -0.51 -35.96 21.59
CA ASP A 15 -0.03 -35.36 20.35
C ASP A 15 -0.17 -36.24 19.10
N GLN A 16 -1.16 -35.95 18.27
CA GLN A 16 -1.07 -36.17 16.83
C GLN A 16 -1.00 -34.80 16.15
N LYS A 17 0.23 -34.39 15.83
CA LYS A 17 0.49 -33.36 14.83
C LYS A 17 -0.16 -33.82 13.53
N VAL A 18 -1.25 -33.17 13.13
CA VAL A 18 -1.80 -33.32 11.78
C VAL A 18 -0.85 -32.56 10.83
N PRO A 19 -0.22 -33.21 9.85
CA PRO A 19 0.58 -32.50 8.86
C PRO A 19 -0.36 -31.65 7.99
N GLU A 20 -0.08 -30.35 7.91
CA GLU A 20 -0.66 -29.50 6.88
C GLU A 20 -0.17 -29.96 5.50
N GLY A 21 -1.10 -30.24 4.59
CA GLY A 21 -0.83 -30.64 3.21
C GLY A 21 -1.65 -31.85 2.80
N ARG A 22 -2.78 -31.65 2.12
CA ARG A 22 -3.48 -32.75 1.45
C ARG A 22 -2.65 -33.17 0.24
N ASN A 23 -2.19 -34.42 0.27
CA ASN A 23 -1.57 -35.10 -0.86
C ASN A 23 -2.56 -35.18 -2.04
N LEU A 24 -2.28 -34.45 -3.13
CA LEU A 24 -2.78 -34.79 -4.45
C LEU A 24 -1.78 -35.81 -5.04
N LYS A 25 -2.20 -37.07 -5.17
CA LYS A 25 -1.41 -38.10 -5.84
C LYS A 25 -1.55 -37.95 -7.35
N ALA A 26 -0.47 -37.54 -7.99
CA ALA A 26 -0.16 -37.81 -9.39
C ALA A 26 1.32 -38.18 -9.41
N ASP A 27 1.62 -39.44 -9.76
CA ASP A 27 2.91 -40.08 -10.03
C ASP A 27 4.14 -39.68 -9.15
N ASP A 28 4.65 -40.67 -8.41
CA ASP A 28 5.73 -40.59 -7.38
C ASP A 28 7.12 -40.18 -7.91
N THR A 29 7.23 -39.02 -8.57
CA THR A 29 8.49 -38.31 -8.79
C THR A 29 8.42 -36.95 -8.12
N TYR A 30 8.92 -36.87 -6.89
CA TYR A 30 9.12 -35.61 -6.19
C TYR A 30 10.30 -34.87 -6.81
N VAL A 31 10.01 -33.93 -7.71
CA VAL A 31 11.01 -32.98 -8.20
C VAL A 31 11.12 -31.85 -7.18
N GLU A 32 12.23 -31.79 -6.44
CA GLU A 32 12.53 -30.64 -5.59
C GLU A 32 12.65 -29.39 -6.48
N THR A 33 11.63 -28.54 -6.43
CA THR A 33 11.57 -27.33 -7.25
C THR A 33 11.83 -26.13 -6.37
N HIS A 34 12.97 -25.47 -6.57
CA HIS A 34 13.27 -24.21 -5.89
C HIS A 34 12.53 -23.06 -6.56
N VAL A 35 11.43 -22.62 -5.95
CA VAL A 35 10.65 -21.45 -6.40
C VAL A 35 11.19 -20.20 -5.69
N LYS A 36 11.63 -19.20 -6.47
CA LYS A 36 11.99 -17.88 -5.94
C LYS A 36 10.83 -16.92 -6.14
N VAL A 37 10.32 -16.36 -5.05
CA VAL A 37 9.23 -15.38 -5.06
C VAL A 37 9.80 -13.97 -4.90
N ILE A 38 9.32 -13.02 -5.70
CA ILE A 38 9.71 -11.61 -5.65
C ILE A 38 8.43 -10.77 -5.60
N VAL A 39 8.36 -9.79 -4.69
CA VAL A 39 7.27 -8.79 -4.70
C VAL A 39 7.62 -7.71 -5.72
N LEU A 40 6.79 -7.61 -6.76
CA LEU A 40 6.91 -6.56 -7.78
C LEU A 40 6.29 -5.25 -7.29
N CYS A 41 5.08 -5.29 -6.75
CA CYS A 41 4.40 -4.13 -6.19
C CYS A 41 3.46 -4.57 -5.07
N GLY A 42 3.52 -3.87 -3.93
CA GLY A 42 2.52 -3.97 -2.87
C GLY A 42 1.90 -2.60 -2.63
N THR A 43 0.57 -2.50 -2.73
CA THR A 43 -0.15 -1.27 -2.38
C THR A 43 -1.19 -1.54 -1.31
N CYS A 44 -1.39 -0.53 -0.46
CA CYS A 44 -2.34 -0.54 0.63
C CYS A 44 -2.50 0.88 1.17
N ASP A 45 -3.61 1.09 1.89
CA ASP A 45 -3.86 2.30 2.64
C ASP A 45 -2.81 2.50 3.74
N VAL A 46 -2.76 3.69 4.35
CA VAL A 46 -1.67 4.03 5.27
C VAL A 46 -1.68 3.17 6.56
N PRO A 47 -2.84 2.87 7.19
CA PRO A 47 -2.89 1.94 8.31
C PRO A 47 -2.38 0.53 7.98
N ALA A 48 -2.87 -0.10 6.90
CA ALA A 48 -2.42 -1.43 6.53
C ALA A 48 -0.95 -1.42 6.11
N LYS A 49 -0.45 -0.34 5.50
CA LYS A 49 0.97 -0.16 5.18
C LYS A 49 1.85 -0.15 6.42
N ALA A 50 1.43 0.58 7.46
CA ALA A 50 2.15 0.62 8.72
C ALA A 50 2.25 -0.76 9.37
N ALA A 51 1.15 -1.53 9.35
CA ALA A 51 1.13 -2.90 9.84
C ALA A 51 2.01 -3.84 8.99
N LEU A 52 1.85 -3.79 7.66
CA LEU A 52 2.58 -4.60 6.68
C LEU A 52 4.10 -4.40 6.79
N MET A 53 4.53 -3.17 7.06
CA MET A 53 5.93 -2.78 7.15
C MET A 53 6.47 -2.78 8.59
N ASN A 54 5.65 -3.16 9.58
CA ASN A 54 5.97 -3.10 11.01
C ASN A 54 6.59 -1.75 11.42
N MET A 55 5.88 -0.67 11.09
CA MET A 55 6.33 0.71 11.29
C MET A 55 5.26 1.59 11.94
N LYS A 56 5.67 2.77 12.41
CA LYS A 56 4.75 3.79 12.94
C LYS A 56 3.72 4.22 11.89
N GLY A 57 2.47 4.35 12.32
CA GLY A 57 1.39 4.92 11.52
C GLY A 57 1.58 6.41 11.21
N HIS A 58 0.74 6.95 10.33
CA HIS A 58 0.86 8.30 9.73
C HIS A 58 1.11 9.45 10.72
N SER A 59 0.63 9.36 11.96
CA SER A 59 0.76 10.41 12.99
C SER A 59 2.02 10.29 13.87
N GLY A 60 2.84 9.26 13.67
CA GLY A 60 4.07 9.04 14.44
C GLY A 60 5.31 9.70 13.81
N TYR A 61 6.28 10.11 14.62
CA TYR A 61 7.57 10.56 14.08
C TYR A 61 8.21 9.49 13.21
N TYR A 62 8.85 9.89 12.10
CA TYR A 62 9.39 8.98 11.09
C TYR A 62 8.34 8.04 10.44
N SER A 63 7.07 8.47 10.35
CA SER A 63 5.97 7.71 9.76
C SER A 63 6.03 7.59 8.24
N CYS A 64 6.87 8.37 7.55
CA CYS A 64 7.01 8.20 6.11
C CYS A 64 7.63 6.82 5.80
N PRO A 65 7.01 6.02 4.90
CA PRO A 65 7.56 4.73 4.50
C PRO A 65 8.79 4.88 3.59
N LYS A 66 8.93 6.01 2.88
CA LYS A 66 9.99 6.23 1.89
C LYS A 66 11.20 6.99 2.44
N CYS A 67 11.05 7.78 3.50
CA CYS A 67 12.15 8.61 4.01
C CYS A 67 12.19 8.78 5.54
N PHE A 68 13.27 9.39 6.00
CA PHE A 68 13.57 9.62 7.42
C PHE A 68 13.12 10.96 7.98
N ILE A 69 12.27 11.67 7.27
CA ILE A 69 11.90 12.99 7.71
C ILE A 69 11.02 12.89 8.96
N ILE A 70 11.34 13.74 9.93
CA ILE A 70 10.59 13.88 11.17
C ILE A 70 9.48 14.88 10.91
N GLY A 71 8.25 14.45 11.19
CA GLY A 71 7.09 15.32 11.28
C GLY A 71 7.14 16.28 12.47
N GLU A 72 6.71 17.53 12.33
CA GLU A 72 6.38 18.36 13.50
C GLU A 72 4.87 18.40 13.73
N LYS A 73 4.44 18.40 15.00
CA LYS A 73 3.03 18.55 15.35
C LYS A 73 2.67 20.03 15.26
N SER A 74 1.70 20.38 14.42
CA SER A 74 1.14 21.74 14.40
C SER A 74 0.27 21.96 15.64
N GLU A 75 0.50 23.06 16.38
CA GLU A 75 -0.21 23.41 17.62
C GLU A 75 -1.72 23.68 17.43
N ARG A 76 -2.21 23.83 16.18
CA ARG A 76 -3.55 24.37 15.90
C ARG A 76 -4.43 23.50 15.01
N THR A 77 -4.10 22.23 14.81
CA THR A 77 -4.96 21.32 14.04
C THR A 77 -5.43 20.15 14.90
N GLU A 78 -6.75 20.00 15.02
CA GLU A 78 -7.42 18.80 15.55
C GLU A 78 -6.97 17.51 14.81
N ASN A 79 -6.38 17.66 13.62
CA ASN A 79 -5.69 16.61 12.89
C ASN A 79 -4.18 16.66 13.12
N ARG A 80 -3.65 15.54 13.65
CA ARG A 80 -2.23 15.30 13.99
C ARG A 80 -1.34 15.16 12.75
N ASN A 81 -1.27 16.20 11.92
CA ASN A 81 -0.42 16.19 10.73
C ASN A 81 1.02 16.54 11.09
N LEU A 82 1.92 15.81 10.44
CA LEU A 82 3.37 15.88 10.59
C LEU A 82 3.94 16.60 9.36
N THR A 83 4.80 17.60 9.57
CA THR A 83 5.43 18.44 8.53
C THR A 83 6.81 17.89 8.13
N PHE A 84 7.17 17.88 6.84
CA PHE A 84 8.34 17.10 6.38
C PHE A 84 9.37 17.91 5.54
N LYS A 85 10.60 18.11 6.05
CA LYS A 85 11.78 18.63 5.33
C LYS A 85 12.91 17.60 5.03
N MET A 86 13.32 17.51 3.75
CA MET A 86 14.53 16.88 3.15
C MET A 86 14.73 15.34 3.09
N ARG A 87 14.98 14.80 1.87
CA ARG A 87 15.09 13.37 1.52
C ARG A 87 16.32 12.67 2.15
N LYS A 88 16.10 11.61 2.93
CA LYS A 88 17.04 10.49 3.10
C LYS A 88 16.25 9.17 3.07
N ILE A 89 16.66 8.22 2.21
CA ILE A 89 15.92 7.00 1.84
C ILE A 89 15.98 5.93 2.94
N LYS A 90 14.86 5.24 3.20
CA LYS A 90 14.65 4.36 4.37
C LYS A 90 15.21 2.91 4.26
N LYS A 91 16.07 2.59 3.27
CA LYS A 91 16.48 1.21 2.94
C LYS A 91 17.16 0.43 4.09
N GLU A 92 17.88 1.10 5.00
CA GLU A 92 18.69 0.43 6.04
C GLU A 92 17.97 0.18 7.38
N CYS A 93 16.69 0.55 7.52
CA CYS A 93 16.07 0.60 8.85
C CYS A 93 15.83 -0.76 9.49
N VAL A 94 15.41 -1.73 8.69
CA VAL A 94 15.09 -3.08 9.19
C VAL A 94 16.36 -3.72 9.75
N GLN A 95 17.48 -3.60 9.04
CA GLN A 95 18.75 -4.14 9.52
C GLN A 95 19.19 -3.46 10.82
N ARG A 96 19.03 -2.13 10.92
CA ARG A 96 19.38 -1.39 12.13
C ARG A 96 18.44 -1.69 13.31
N SER A 97 17.14 -1.92 13.09
CA SER A 97 16.23 -2.31 14.17
C SER A 97 16.53 -3.72 14.69
N ILE A 98 16.95 -4.64 13.82
CA ILE A 98 17.44 -5.98 14.22
C ILE A 98 18.71 -5.86 15.07
N VAL A 99 19.72 -5.13 14.59
CA VAL A 99 21.00 -4.96 15.30
C VAL A 99 20.79 -4.31 16.66
N ASN A 100 19.96 -3.26 16.72
CA ASN A 100 19.72 -2.52 17.95
C ASN A 100 18.69 -3.18 18.88
N LYS A 101 17.99 -4.23 18.42
CA LYS A 101 16.86 -4.88 19.12
C LYS A 101 15.81 -3.87 19.64
N ALA A 102 15.60 -2.80 18.88
CA ALA A 102 14.75 -1.68 19.26
C ALA A 102 14.22 -0.96 18.03
N GLU A 103 13.20 -0.12 18.24
CA GLU A 103 12.70 0.77 17.18
C GLU A 103 13.85 1.61 16.60
N TYR A 104 13.95 1.62 15.27
CA TYR A 104 14.88 2.49 14.57
C TYR A 104 14.15 3.36 13.55
N LYS A 105 14.07 4.67 13.82
CA LYS A 105 13.46 5.68 12.96
C LYS A 105 12.08 5.25 12.44
N GLY A 106 11.21 4.88 13.38
CA GLY A 106 9.83 4.51 13.13
C GLY A 106 9.61 3.08 12.61
N VAL A 107 10.64 2.24 12.49
CA VAL A 107 10.49 0.81 12.15
C VAL A 107 10.75 -0.03 13.40
N PHE A 108 9.81 -0.91 13.75
CA PHE A 108 9.89 -1.72 14.96
C PHE A 108 10.72 -3.01 14.78
N GLY A 109 10.84 -3.51 13.55
CA GLY A 109 11.51 -4.77 13.28
C GLY A 109 11.23 -5.31 11.87
N PRO A 110 11.71 -6.52 11.56
CA PRO A 110 11.34 -7.23 10.34
C PRO A 110 9.85 -7.63 10.37
N THR A 111 9.35 -8.02 9.21
CA THR A 111 8.01 -8.56 8.97
C THR A 111 8.14 -9.99 8.42
N LEU A 112 7.05 -10.76 8.39
CA LEU A 112 7.05 -12.08 7.75
C LEU A 112 7.54 -12.00 6.29
N LEU A 113 7.10 -10.97 5.56
CA LEU A 113 7.53 -10.72 4.18
C LEU A 113 9.02 -10.38 4.06
N SER A 114 9.62 -9.78 5.10
CA SER A 114 11.07 -9.51 5.13
C SER A 114 11.88 -10.80 5.03
N PHE A 115 11.36 -11.91 5.56
CA PHE A 115 12.01 -13.22 5.50
C PHE A 115 11.68 -13.98 4.21
N MET A 116 10.48 -13.78 3.67
CA MET A 116 9.97 -14.58 2.55
C MET A 116 10.36 -14.05 1.17
N VAL A 117 10.45 -12.73 0.99
CA VAL A 117 10.35 -12.14 -0.37
C VAL A 117 11.47 -11.18 -0.76
N HIS A 118 12.63 -11.31 -0.12
CA HIS A 118 13.85 -10.50 -0.27
C HIS A 118 13.95 -9.31 0.72
N SER A 119 15.19 -8.99 1.10
CA SER A 119 15.54 -7.97 2.12
C SER A 119 15.12 -6.54 1.76
N SER A 120 14.68 -6.30 0.52
CA SER A 120 14.32 -4.98 0.00
C SER A 120 12.81 -4.80 -0.23
N PHE A 121 11.94 -5.65 0.31
CA PHE A 121 10.48 -5.59 0.06
C PHE A 121 9.85 -4.21 0.36
N ILE A 122 10.45 -3.44 1.28
CA ILE A 122 10.03 -2.06 1.60
C ILE A 122 10.08 -1.14 0.38
N SER A 123 11.05 -1.35 -0.52
CA SER A 123 11.12 -0.61 -1.78
C SER A 123 9.95 -0.98 -2.70
N SER A 124 9.54 -2.25 -2.71
CA SER A 124 8.40 -2.76 -3.50
C SER A 124 7.03 -2.32 -2.98
N VAL A 125 6.93 -1.74 -1.77
CA VAL A 125 5.67 -1.16 -1.27
C VAL A 125 5.49 0.24 -1.86
N SER A 126 4.54 0.38 -2.77
CA SER A 126 4.26 1.62 -3.50
C SER A 126 3.47 2.62 -2.65
N ILE A 127 3.40 3.88 -3.11
CA ILE A 127 2.49 4.88 -2.55
C ILE A 127 1.13 4.68 -3.23
N ASP A 128 0.08 4.54 -2.44
CA ASP A 128 -1.25 4.38 -2.99
C ASP A 128 -1.75 5.73 -3.54
N SER A 129 -1.91 5.80 -4.86
CA SER A 129 -2.37 7.01 -5.54
C SER A 129 -3.81 7.36 -5.19
N MET A 130 -4.67 6.39 -4.87
CA MET A 130 -6.06 6.63 -4.48
C MET A 130 -6.14 7.42 -3.17
N HIS A 131 -5.60 6.88 -2.08
CA HIS A 131 -5.69 7.52 -0.78
C HIS A 131 -4.77 8.74 -0.64
N CYS A 132 -3.56 8.68 -1.22
CA CYS A 132 -2.59 9.77 -1.09
C CYS A 132 -2.94 10.97 -1.97
N LEU A 133 -3.07 10.75 -3.29
CA LEU A 133 -3.17 11.83 -4.27
C LEU A 133 -4.63 12.16 -4.58
N TYR A 134 -5.40 11.17 -5.02
CA TYR A 134 -6.74 11.40 -5.56
C TYR A 134 -7.67 11.89 -4.46
N ILE A 135 -7.89 11.17 -3.37
CA ILE A 135 -8.77 11.66 -2.31
C ILE A 135 -8.04 12.56 -1.31
N GLY A 136 -6.86 12.15 -0.84
CA GLY A 136 -6.16 12.81 0.27
C GLY A 136 -5.72 14.23 -0.06
N PHE A 137 -4.77 14.36 -0.97
CA PHE A 137 -4.25 15.67 -1.38
C PHE A 137 -5.30 16.52 -2.10
N THR A 138 -6.04 15.95 -3.05
CA THR A 138 -6.99 16.75 -3.85
C THR A 138 -8.11 17.36 -2.98
N LYS A 139 -8.69 16.60 -2.02
CA LYS A 139 -9.65 17.19 -1.07
C LYS A 139 -9.02 18.24 -0.18
N GLN A 140 -7.76 18.04 0.23
CA GLN A 140 -7.06 19.06 1.01
C GLN A 140 -6.91 20.36 0.23
N LEU A 141 -6.42 20.29 -1.02
CA LEU A 141 -6.28 21.44 -1.90
C LEU A 141 -7.62 22.15 -2.12
N LEU A 142 -8.66 21.40 -2.49
CA LEU A 142 -9.98 21.97 -2.74
C LEU A 142 -10.59 22.62 -1.50
N ASN A 143 -10.39 22.05 -0.31
CA ASN A 143 -10.82 22.68 0.94
C ASN A 143 -10.08 23.99 1.22
N LEU A 144 -8.79 24.07 0.92
CA LEU A 144 -8.04 25.33 1.08
C LEU A 144 -8.56 26.42 0.12
N LEU A 145 -8.92 26.04 -1.09
CA LEU A 145 -9.39 26.97 -2.11
C LEU A 145 -10.84 27.44 -1.87
N PHE A 146 -11.76 26.56 -1.47
CA PHE A 146 -13.20 26.85 -1.49
C PHE A 146 -13.87 26.92 -0.11
N ASN A 147 -13.20 26.51 0.97
CA ASN A 147 -13.82 26.60 2.30
C ASN A 147 -13.86 28.04 2.80
N THR A 148 -15.03 28.47 3.30
CA THR A 148 -15.27 29.82 3.83
C THR A 148 -14.31 30.20 4.96
N LYS A 149 -13.77 29.22 5.70
CA LYS A 149 -12.72 29.42 6.71
C LYS A 149 -11.51 30.18 6.18
N TYR A 150 -11.20 30.02 4.88
CA TYR A 150 -10.05 30.66 4.24
C TYR A 150 -10.44 31.88 3.41
N PHE A 151 -11.65 32.41 3.51
CA PHE A 151 -12.12 33.54 2.68
C PHE A 151 -11.15 34.73 2.65
N SER A 152 -10.55 35.09 3.78
CA SER A 152 -9.59 36.20 3.88
C SER A 152 -8.16 35.85 3.41
N SER A 153 -7.90 34.59 3.05
CA SER A 153 -6.58 34.15 2.60
C SER A 153 -6.38 34.50 1.12
N LYS A 154 -5.18 34.97 0.74
CA LYS A 154 -4.87 35.39 -0.64
C LYS A 154 -5.09 34.31 -1.70
N PHE A 155 -4.94 33.03 -1.33
CA PHE A 155 -5.13 31.88 -2.22
C PHE A 155 -6.60 31.45 -2.38
N SER A 156 -7.53 32.04 -1.62
CA SER A 156 -8.91 31.60 -1.58
C SER A 156 -9.64 31.92 -2.87
N LEU A 157 -10.39 30.94 -3.37
CA LEU A 157 -11.29 31.04 -4.50
C LEU A 157 -12.76 31.02 -4.07
N CYS A 158 -13.05 31.20 -2.77
CA CYS A 158 -14.41 31.15 -2.23
C CYS A 158 -15.35 32.17 -2.89
N SER A 159 -14.86 33.37 -3.24
CA SER A 159 -15.64 34.40 -3.97
C SER A 159 -15.95 34.01 -5.42
N LYS A 160 -15.20 33.04 -5.96
CA LYS A 160 -15.32 32.54 -7.34
C LYS A 160 -16.06 31.20 -7.42
N THR A 161 -16.58 30.68 -6.31
CA THR A 161 -17.30 29.40 -6.24
C THR A 161 -18.40 29.28 -7.31
N VAL A 162 -19.25 30.30 -7.45
CA VAL A 162 -20.35 30.31 -8.43
C VAL A 162 -19.82 30.21 -9.88
N GLU A 163 -18.78 30.98 -10.19
CA GLU A 163 -18.15 31.00 -11.51
C GLU A 163 -17.48 29.66 -11.82
N VAL A 164 -16.74 29.11 -10.87
CA VAL A 164 -16.08 27.80 -11.01
C VAL A 164 -17.11 26.70 -11.23
N ASN A 165 -18.19 26.67 -10.46
CA ASN A 165 -19.26 25.68 -10.61
C ASN A 165 -19.96 25.78 -11.97
N ALA A 166 -20.17 26.99 -12.48
CA ALA A 166 -20.71 27.18 -13.82
C ALA A 166 -19.78 26.59 -14.88
N ARG A 167 -18.47 26.83 -14.77
CA ARG A 167 -17.47 26.24 -15.68
C ARG A 167 -17.41 24.72 -15.56
N LEU A 168 -17.42 24.16 -14.35
CA LEU A 168 -17.41 22.71 -14.14
C LEU A 168 -18.60 22.00 -14.81
N LYS A 169 -19.79 22.61 -14.79
CA LYS A 169 -20.98 22.08 -15.47
C LYS A 169 -20.89 22.12 -16.99
N GLN A 170 -20.05 23.00 -17.55
CA GLN A 170 -19.86 23.14 -18.99
C GLN A 170 -18.68 22.32 -19.52
N LEU A 171 -17.86 21.72 -18.64
CA LEU A 171 -16.72 20.92 -19.05
C LEU A 171 -17.17 19.65 -19.77
N GLN A 172 -16.63 19.45 -20.97
CA GLN A 172 -16.69 18.18 -21.68
C GLN A 172 -15.39 17.43 -21.43
N LEU A 173 -15.49 16.32 -20.69
CA LEU A 173 -14.37 15.41 -20.50
C LEU A 173 -14.39 14.31 -21.59
N PRO A 174 -13.24 13.67 -21.87
CA PRO A 174 -13.20 12.53 -22.77
C PRO A 174 -14.21 11.44 -22.38
N HIS A 175 -14.76 10.73 -23.37
CA HIS A 175 -15.85 9.76 -23.18
C HIS A 175 -15.54 8.66 -22.15
N PHE A 176 -14.27 8.29 -21.97
CA PHE A 176 -13.84 7.29 -20.98
C PHE A 176 -13.93 7.79 -19.52
N VAL A 177 -14.21 9.07 -19.29
CA VAL A 177 -14.37 9.65 -17.96
C VAL A 177 -15.83 9.58 -17.53
N GLU A 178 -16.19 8.49 -16.84
CA GLU A 178 -17.58 8.18 -16.47
C GLU A 178 -18.25 9.17 -15.51
N ARG A 179 -17.48 9.94 -14.72
CA ARG A 179 -18.02 10.86 -13.71
C ARG A 179 -17.45 12.26 -13.85
N LEU A 180 -18.35 13.23 -14.09
CA LEU A 180 -18.07 14.65 -14.11
C LEU A 180 -18.01 15.22 -12.68
N PRO A 181 -17.16 16.22 -12.41
CA PRO A 181 -17.11 16.87 -11.10
C PRO A 181 -18.47 17.43 -10.70
N GLU A 182 -18.86 17.16 -9.46
CA GLU A 182 -19.99 17.82 -8.85
C GLU A 182 -19.63 19.27 -8.46
N ASP A 183 -20.59 19.97 -7.87
CA ASP A 183 -20.38 21.30 -7.31
C ASP A 183 -19.29 21.29 -6.21
N VAL A 184 -18.39 22.28 -6.21
CA VAL A 184 -17.32 22.42 -5.19
C VAL A 184 -17.86 22.79 -3.79
N THR A 185 -19.16 23.05 -3.65
CA THR A 185 -19.83 23.13 -2.35
C THR A 185 -20.03 21.75 -1.71
N LYS A 186 -19.99 20.67 -2.51
CA LYS A 186 -20.24 19.28 -2.08
C LYS A 186 -18.97 18.46 -1.91
N LEU A 187 -17.81 19.09 -1.67
CA LEU A 187 -16.49 18.42 -1.61
C LEU A 187 -16.41 17.26 -0.61
N SER A 188 -17.17 17.30 0.48
CA SER A 188 -17.25 16.20 1.44
C SER A 188 -17.74 14.90 0.78
N PHE A 189 -18.72 15.01 -0.13
CA PHE A 189 -19.35 13.90 -0.83
C PHE A 189 -18.59 13.41 -2.06
N TRP A 190 -17.57 14.16 -2.52
CA TRP A 190 -16.79 13.74 -3.67
C TRP A 190 -16.09 12.41 -3.38
N LYS A 191 -16.41 11.40 -4.20
CA LYS A 191 -15.74 10.09 -4.17
C LYS A 191 -14.32 10.21 -4.74
N ALA A 192 -13.45 9.25 -4.41
CA ALA A 192 -12.07 9.25 -4.90
C ALA A 192 -11.95 9.32 -6.43
N SER A 193 -12.89 8.73 -7.19
CA SER A 193 -12.89 8.81 -8.65
C SER A 193 -13.17 10.22 -9.20
N LEU A 194 -14.03 11.00 -8.53
CA LEU A 194 -14.26 12.40 -8.89
C LEU A 194 -13.01 13.24 -8.65
N CYS A 195 -12.37 13.05 -7.49
CA CYS A 195 -11.14 13.77 -7.18
C CYS A 195 -9.99 13.37 -8.11
N ARG A 196 -9.88 12.09 -8.50
CA ARG A 196 -8.94 11.62 -9.54
C ARG A 196 -9.18 12.37 -10.85
N ASN A 197 -10.42 12.42 -11.32
CA ASN A 197 -10.73 13.06 -12.59
C ASN A 197 -10.42 14.57 -12.54
N PHE A 198 -10.70 15.20 -11.41
CA PHE A 198 -10.40 16.61 -11.19
C PHE A 198 -8.89 16.90 -11.26
N ILE A 199 -8.06 16.14 -10.53
CA ILE A 199 -6.61 16.41 -10.51
C ILE A 199 -5.93 15.99 -11.82
N LEU A 200 -6.32 14.88 -12.45
CA LEU A 200 -5.65 14.36 -13.65
C LEU A 200 -6.13 15.01 -14.95
N TYR A 201 -7.41 15.35 -15.09
CA TYR A 201 -7.97 15.81 -16.37
C TYR A 201 -8.37 17.28 -16.39
N ILE A 202 -8.63 17.89 -15.24
CA ILE A 202 -9.08 19.30 -15.17
C ILE A 202 -7.93 20.22 -14.79
N ILE A 203 -7.25 19.93 -13.67
CA ILE A 203 -6.01 20.63 -13.33
C ILE A 203 -4.89 20.15 -14.25
N ASN A 204 -4.79 18.83 -14.43
CA ASN A 204 -3.79 18.16 -15.26
C ASN A 204 -2.35 18.70 -15.09
N PRO A 205 -1.77 18.65 -13.87
CA PRO A 205 -0.38 19.04 -13.68
C PRO A 205 0.56 18.17 -14.52
N THR A 206 1.48 18.78 -15.26
CA THR A 206 2.42 18.09 -16.16
C THR A 206 3.11 16.92 -15.50
N ALA A 207 3.65 17.11 -14.28
CA ALA A 207 4.33 16.05 -13.54
C ALA A 207 3.41 14.83 -13.28
N LEU A 208 2.13 15.05 -12.93
CA LEU A 208 1.19 13.94 -12.70
C LEU A 208 0.77 13.26 -14.00
N SER A 209 0.65 14.01 -15.10
CA SER A 209 0.38 13.46 -16.43
C SER A 209 1.50 12.52 -16.87
N VAL A 210 2.76 12.94 -16.70
CA VAL A 210 3.94 12.10 -16.94
C VAL A 210 3.89 10.83 -16.10
N LEU A 211 3.71 10.95 -14.77
CA LEU A 211 3.67 9.78 -13.87
C LEU A 211 2.51 8.82 -14.12
N ASN A 212 1.46 9.26 -14.81
CA ASN A 212 0.30 8.45 -15.17
C ASN A 212 0.37 7.91 -16.61
N SER A 213 1.39 8.29 -17.39
CA SER A 213 1.58 7.83 -18.77
C SER A 213 1.96 6.35 -18.82
N SER A 214 1.60 5.63 -19.89
CA SER A 214 1.87 4.20 -20.06
C SER A 214 3.37 3.88 -20.22
N SER A 215 4.13 4.81 -20.79
CA SER A 215 5.58 4.75 -20.92
C SER A 215 6.18 6.07 -20.45
N ILE A 216 7.26 6.00 -19.68
CA ILE A 216 7.89 7.15 -19.03
C ILE A 216 9.40 7.01 -19.23
N SER A 217 10.04 8.01 -19.82
CA SER A 217 11.50 8.05 -19.90
C SER A 217 12.12 8.40 -18.54
N LEU A 218 13.36 7.97 -18.30
CA LEU A 218 14.07 8.34 -17.06
C LEU A 218 14.22 9.86 -16.92
N SER A 219 14.41 10.59 -18.02
CA SER A 219 14.49 12.06 -18.04
C SER A 219 13.17 12.73 -17.65
N ASP A 220 12.05 12.23 -18.16
CA ASP A 220 10.73 12.76 -17.79
C ASP A 220 10.41 12.47 -16.33
N LEU A 221 10.83 11.30 -15.85
CA LEU A 221 10.66 10.89 -14.46
C LEU A 221 11.46 11.77 -13.50
N GLU A 222 12.71 12.10 -13.84
CA GLU A 222 13.55 13.05 -13.10
C GLU A 222 12.94 14.45 -13.09
N THR A 223 12.43 14.91 -14.24
CA THR A 223 11.75 16.20 -14.36
C THR A 223 10.51 16.26 -13.47
N ALA A 224 9.68 15.21 -13.50
CA ALA A 224 8.50 15.10 -12.65
C ALA A 224 8.87 15.08 -11.15
N ASP A 225 9.98 14.43 -10.78
CA ASP A 225 10.47 14.44 -9.38
C ASP A 225 10.88 15.84 -8.92
N ILE A 226 11.58 16.59 -9.77
CA ILE A 226 11.98 17.98 -9.51
C ILE A 226 10.74 18.86 -9.37
N ASP A 227 9.78 18.75 -10.27
CA ASP A 227 8.57 19.55 -10.28
C ASP A 227 7.69 19.27 -9.06
N LEU A 228 7.53 18.01 -8.66
CA LEU A 228 6.79 17.67 -7.44
C LEU A 228 7.50 18.18 -6.18
N CYS A 229 8.83 18.15 -6.14
CA CYS A 229 9.59 18.72 -5.03
C CYS A 229 9.44 20.24 -4.94
N LYS A 230 9.50 20.95 -6.07
CA LYS A 230 9.26 22.40 -6.16
C LYS A 230 7.83 22.72 -5.74
N PHE A 231 6.84 22.01 -6.29
CA PHE A 231 5.44 22.15 -5.93
C PHE A 231 5.22 22.04 -4.42
N CYS A 232 5.80 21.03 -3.76
CA CYS A 232 5.67 20.89 -2.31
C CYS A 232 6.33 22.06 -1.53
N ALA A 233 7.44 22.61 -2.01
CA ALA A 233 8.08 23.77 -1.39
C ALA A 233 7.23 25.04 -1.56
N ASP A 234 6.70 25.27 -2.76
CA ASP A 234 5.83 26.41 -3.07
C ASP A 234 4.50 26.31 -2.33
N PHE A 235 3.98 25.09 -2.14
CA PHE A 235 2.79 24.84 -1.34
C PHE A 235 2.99 25.27 0.13
N GLU A 236 4.15 24.97 0.73
CA GLU A 236 4.48 25.41 2.09
C GLU A 236 4.47 26.94 2.19
N ASN A 237 5.06 27.62 1.20
CA ASN A 237 5.13 29.08 1.15
C ASN A 237 3.75 29.72 0.99
N LEU A 238 2.90 29.15 0.14
CA LEU A 238 1.58 29.71 -0.18
C LEU A 238 0.55 29.44 0.92
N TYR A 239 0.51 28.22 1.44
CA TYR A 239 -0.53 27.77 2.37
C TYR A 239 -0.08 27.74 3.83
N SER A 240 1.21 27.95 4.12
CA SER A 240 1.84 27.76 5.43
C SER A 240 2.10 26.28 5.80
N VAL A 241 3.16 26.09 6.58
CA VAL A 241 3.63 24.81 7.13
C VAL A 241 2.52 23.99 7.79
N ARG A 242 1.51 24.61 8.41
CA ARG A 242 0.37 23.92 9.04
C ARG A 242 -0.49 23.10 8.08
N HIS A 243 -0.40 23.36 6.77
CA HIS A 243 -1.10 22.61 5.73
C HIS A 243 -0.19 21.60 5.02
N MET A 244 1.04 21.36 5.50
CA MET A 244 1.90 20.31 4.99
C MET A 244 1.50 18.95 5.57
N SER A 245 0.56 18.26 4.92
CA SER A 245 0.06 16.96 5.38
C SER A 245 1.01 15.81 5.00
N SER A 246 0.80 14.64 5.61
CA SER A 246 1.53 13.42 5.22
C SER A 246 1.28 13.03 3.76
N ASN A 247 0.07 13.26 3.24
CA ASN A 247 -0.26 12.98 1.83
C ASN A 247 0.51 13.92 0.90
N LEU A 248 0.57 15.21 1.23
CA LEU A 248 1.37 16.18 0.48
C LEU A 248 2.86 15.81 0.50
N HIS A 249 3.38 15.37 1.65
CA HIS A 249 4.76 14.90 1.75
C HIS A 249 5.05 13.70 0.85
N LEU A 250 4.12 12.75 0.78
CA LEU A 250 4.24 11.57 -0.06
C LEU A 250 4.27 11.90 -1.56
N LEU A 251 3.75 13.06 -2.00
CA LEU A 251 3.88 13.52 -3.38
C LEU A 251 5.34 13.62 -3.84
N ARG A 252 6.23 14.03 -2.92
CA ARG A 252 7.68 14.12 -3.18
C ARG A 252 8.33 12.78 -3.49
N HIS A 253 7.64 11.67 -3.23
CA HIS A 253 8.14 10.32 -3.45
C HIS A 253 7.37 9.58 -4.55
N LEU A 254 6.42 10.23 -5.23
CA LEU A 254 5.64 9.60 -6.29
C LEU A 254 6.53 9.18 -7.46
N ALA A 255 7.40 10.06 -7.97
CA ALA A 255 8.31 9.74 -9.07
C ALA A 255 9.23 8.55 -8.72
N SER A 256 9.85 8.55 -7.53
CA SER A 256 10.64 7.39 -7.07
C SER A 256 9.80 6.12 -6.86
N SER A 257 8.53 6.26 -6.48
CA SER A 257 7.65 5.08 -6.36
C SER A 257 7.27 4.54 -7.73
N VAL A 258 7.07 5.42 -8.72
CA VAL A 258 6.81 5.04 -10.11
C VAL A 258 8.02 4.37 -10.74
N HIS A 259 9.21 4.88 -10.48
CA HIS A 259 10.47 4.21 -10.84
C HIS A 259 10.53 2.77 -10.33
N ASP A 260 10.18 2.57 -9.05
CA ASP A 260 10.34 1.28 -8.37
C ASP A 260 9.22 0.27 -8.68
N THR A 261 7.99 0.73 -8.92
CA THR A 261 6.78 -0.12 -8.92
C THR A 261 5.87 0.06 -10.13
N GLY A 262 6.23 0.95 -11.06
CA GLY A 262 5.46 1.28 -12.24
C GLY A 262 4.47 2.42 -12.04
N ASN A 263 3.72 2.72 -13.10
CA ASN A 263 2.95 3.95 -13.26
C ASN A 263 1.91 4.17 -12.15
N LEU A 264 1.50 5.43 -11.97
CA LEU A 264 0.66 5.88 -10.86
C LEU A 264 -0.66 5.10 -10.68
N PHE A 265 -1.25 4.60 -11.77
CA PHE A 265 -2.49 3.81 -11.73
C PHE A 265 -2.28 2.38 -11.21
N ILE A 266 -1.08 1.82 -11.33
CA ILE A 266 -0.73 0.46 -10.86
C ILE A 266 -0.81 0.38 -9.34
N SER A 267 -0.35 1.43 -8.65
CA SER A 267 -0.34 1.46 -7.19
C SER A 267 -1.68 1.86 -6.56
N SER A 268 -2.76 1.95 -7.34
CA SER A 268 -4.04 2.48 -6.85
C SER A 268 -4.89 1.45 -6.10
N CYS A 269 -5.44 1.86 -4.94
CA CYS A 269 -6.32 1.02 -4.14
C CYS A 269 -7.78 0.89 -4.63
N PHE A 270 -8.17 1.50 -5.76
CA PHE A 270 -9.56 1.43 -6.25
C PHE A 270 -10.09 -0.01 -6.37
N ARG A 271 -9.26 -0.94 -6.88
CA ARG A 271 -9.64 -2.34 -7.08
C ARG A 271 -9.80 -3.08 -5.74
N PHE A 272 -8.94 -2.78 -4.77
CA PHE A 272 -9.05 -3.37 -3.43
C PHE A 272 -10.29 -2.89 -2.69
N GLU A 273 -10.64 -1.61 -2.80
CA GLU A 273 -11.89 -1.07 -2.22
C GLU A 273 -13.14 -1.69 -2.85
N ASP A 274 -13.14 -1.84 -4.18
CA ASP A 274 -14.23 -2.51 -4.89
C ASP A 274 -14.36 -3.98 -4.48
N LEU A 275 -13.23 -4.70 -4.40
CA LEU A 275 -13.18 -6.07 -3.90
C LEU A 275 -13.66 -6.18 -2.44
N ASN A 276 -13.24 -5.26 -1.58
CA ASN A 276 -13.68 -5.21 -0.18
C ASN A 276 -15.19 -5.00 -0.07
N GLY A 277 -15.77 -4.14 -0.92
CA GLY A 277 -17.21 -3.96 -1.02
C GLY A 277 -17.92 -5.27 -1.40
N LYS A 278 -17.45 -5.94 -2.45
CA LYS A 278 -17.98 -7.25 -2.90
C LYS A 278 -17.87 -8.32 -1.81
N LEU A 279 -16.75 -8.37 -1.09
CA LEU A 279 -16.57 -9.31 0.03
C LEU A 279 -17.50 -8.98 1.20
N ALA A 280 -17.74 -7.69 1.48
CA ALA A 280 -18.67 -7.27 2.50
C ALA A 280 -20.12 -7.69 2.17
N ASP A 281 -20.50 -7.64 0.89
CA ASP A 281 -21.81 -8.10 0.42
C ASP A 281 -22.04 -9.61 0.66
N LEU A 282 -20.98 -10.41 0.82
CA LEU A 282 -21.09 -11.83 1.17
C LEU A 282 -21.42 -12.08 2.65
N ALA A 283 -21.45 -11.04 3.49
CA ALA A 283 -21.85 -11.12 4.88
C ALA A 283 -23.15 -10.34 5.12
N HIS A 284 -24.23 -11.06 5.44
CA HIS A 284 -25.55 -10.44 5.69
C HIS A 284 -25.89 -10.36 7.18
N GLY A 285 -25.16 -11.08 8.04
CA GLY A 285 -25.38 -11.10 9.48
C GLY A 285 -24.18 -10.60 10.30
N THR A 286 -24.43 -10.09 11.49
CA THR A 286 -23.41 -9.55 12.41
C THR A 286 -22.57 -10.62 13.12
N ARG A 287 -23.00 -11.89 13.09
CA ARG A 287 -22.29 -13.01 13.74
C ARG A 287 -21.45 -13.79 12.73
N HIS A 288 -20.19 -14.06 13.06
CA HIS A 288 -19.29 -14.89 12.24
C HIS A 288 -19.17 -14.42 10.78
N ALA A 289 -19.08 -13.11 10.54
CA ALA A 289 -18.99 -12.53 9.20
C ALA A 289 -17.88 -13.18 8.34
N THR A 290 -16.70 -13.43 8.92
CA THR A 290 -15.59 -14.09 8.22
C THR A 290 -15.95 -15.50 7.71
N MET A 291 -16.72 -16.27 8.50
CA MET A 291 -17.18 -17.59 8.07
C MET A 291 -18.27 -17.50 7.00
N GLN A 292 -19.15 -16.50 7.07
CA GLN A 292 -20.14 -16.24 6.03
C GLN A 292 -19.46 -15.92 4.70
N ILE A 293 -18.48 -15.00 4.71
CA ILE A 293 -17.67 -14.65 3.54
C ILE A 293 -16.97 -15.90 2.99
N ALA A 294 -16.25 -16.64 3.83
CA ALA A 294 -15.53 -17.83 3.40
C ALA A 294 -16.46 -18.91 2.81
N SER A 295 -17.61 -19.15 3.44
CA SER A 295 -18.59 -20.12 2.97
C SER A 295 -19.21 -19.69 1.64
N ASN A 296 -19.69 -18.44 1.56
CA ASN A 296 -20.32 -17.92 0.36
C ASN A 296 -19.34 -17.83 -0.82
N PHE A 297 -18.10 -17.42 -0.58
CA PHE A 297 -17.04 -17.43 -1.59
C PHE A 297 -16.72 -18.86 -2.07
N ASN A 298 -16.67 -19.84 -1.17
CA ASN A 298 -16.49 -21.25 -1.55
C ASN A 298 -17.64 -21.78 -2.39
N VAL A 299 -18.89 -21.42 -2.06
CA VAL A 299 -20.05 -21.79 -2.86
C VAL A 299 -19.93 -21.18 -4.25
N MET A 300 -19.67 -19.88 -4.36
CA MET A 300 -19.51 -19.18 -5.64
C MET A 300 -18.39 -19.77 -6.50
N SER A 301 -17.20 -19.96 -5.93
CA SER A 301 -16.06 -20.53 -6.68
C SER A 301 -16.23 -21.99 -7.11
N LYS A 302 -16.95 -22.82 -6.34
CA LYS A 302 -17.08 -24.27 -6.60
C LYS A 302 -18.37 -24.66 -7.33
N LEU A 303 -19.43 -23.88 -7.18
CA LEU A 303 -20.73 -24.21 -7.75
C LEU A 303 -20.71 -24.33 -9.29
N PRO A 304 -19.98 -23.49 -10.05
CA PRO A 304 -19.82 -23.68 -11.50
C PRO A 304 -19.21 -25.04 -11.87
N ILE A 305 -18.21 -25.49 -11.13
CA ILE A 305 -17.55 -26.81 -11.32
C ILE A 305 -18.50 -27.94 -10.91
N LEU A 306 -19.34 -27.74 -9.90
CA LEU A 306 -20.30 -28.75 -9.48
C LEU A 306 -21.43 -28.88 -10.51
N ILE A 307 -21.92 -27.79 -11.10
CA ILE A 307 -22.99 -27.79 -12.11
C ILE A 307 -22.63 -28.67 -13.31
N SER A 308 -21.38 -28.65 -13.77
CA SER A 308 -20.93 -29.50 -14.89
C SER A 308 -20.97 -30.99 -14.56
N ASN A 309 -20.95 -31.35 -13.28
CA ASN A 309 -20.92 -32.74 -12.80
C ASN A 309 -22.28 -33.23 -12.30
N VAL A 310 -23.31 -32.37 -12.21
CA VAL A 310 -24.66 -32.77 -11.80
C VAL A 310 -25.40 -33.40 -12.98
N SER A 311 -25.98 -34.59 -12.79
CA SER A 311 -26.74 -35.31 -13.83
C SER A 311 -28.14 -34.73 -14.05
N SER A 312 -28.78 -34.24 -12.99
CA SER A 312 -30.17 -33.76 -13.00
C SER A 312 -30.32 -32.33 -13.53
N ASP A 313 -31.19 -32.14 -14.53
CA ASP A 313 -31.43 -30.83 -15.13
C ASP A 313 -32.18 -29.85 -14.22
N SER A 314 -33.04 -30.34 -13.32
CA SER A 314 -33.69 -29.50 -12.32
C SER A 314 -32.69 -28.97 -11.29
N ALA A 315 -31.73 -29.80 -10.88
CA ALA A 315 -30.64 -29.39 -9.99
C ALA A 315 -29.68 -28.41 -10.68
N LYS A 316 -29.35 -28.61 -11.97
CA LYS A 316 -28.59 -27.61 -12.76
C LYS A 316 -29.33 -26.27 -12.83
N LEU A 317 -30.64 -26.29 -13.08
CA LEU A 317 -31.44 -25.06 -13.16
C LEU A 317 -31.48 -24.32 -11.82
N PHE A 318 -31.62 -25.04 -10.70
CA PHE A 318 -31.56 -24.45 -9.37
C PHE A 318 -30.19 -23.82 -9.10
N CYS A 319 -29.09 -24.54 -9.38
CA CYS A 319 -27.74 -24.02 -9.17
C CYS A 319 -27.47 -22.79 -10.04
N ARG A 320 -27.94 -22.77 -11.29
CA ARG A 320 -27.87 -21.59 -12.17
C ARG A 320 -28.67 -20.41 -11.63
N LYS A 321 -29.85 -20.63 -11.01
CA LYS A 321 -30.61 -19.57 -10.34
C LYS A 321 -29.88 -19.03 -9.11
N VAL A 322 -29.24 -19.89 -8.33
CA VAL A 322 -28.42 -19.48 -7.17
C VAL A 322 -27.21 -18.67 -7.61
N LEU A 323 -26.56 -19.07 -8.72
CA LEU A 323 -25.49 -18.27 -9.34
C LEU A 323 -26.02 -16.94 -9.86
N ALA A 324 -27.14 -16.92 -10.59
CA ALA A 324 -27.71 -15.68 -11.13
C ALA A 324 -28.15 -14.67 -10.05
N LEU A 325 -28.59 -15.15 -8.88
CA LEU A 325 -28.86 -14.30 -7.71
C LEU A 325 -27.60 -13.73 -7.08
N ARG A 326 -26.43 -14.30 -7.37
CA ARG A 326 -25.11 -13.94 -6.84
C ARG A 326 -24.15 -13.40 -7.93
N SER A 327 -24.55 -13.42 -9.20
CA SER A 327 -23.72 -13.07 -10.36
C SER A 327 -23.60 -11.56 -10.58
N THR A 328 -24.35 -10.74 -9.84
CA THR A 328 -23.98 -9.32 -9.65
C THR A 328 -22.58 -9.16 -9.06
N SER A 329 -22.03 -10.22 -8.45
CA SER A 329 -20.70 -10.22 -7.82
C SER A 329 -19.65 -11.08 -8.55
N GLU A 330 -20.04 -12.02 -9.42
CA GLU A 330 -19.16 -13.11 -9.93
C GLU A 330 -18.47 -12.80 -11.28
N ASP A 331 -19.13 -12.15 -12.23
CA ASP A 331 -18.56 -11.77 -13.56
C ASP A 331 -17.37 -10.80 -13.47
N HIS A 332 -17.16 -10.20 -12.28
CA HIS A 332 -16.10 -9.24 -12.03
C HIS A 332 -14.92 -9.80 -11.21
N LEU A 333 -15.09 -10.91 -10.49
CA LEU A 333 -14.02 -11.55 -9.71
C LEU A 333 -13.09 -12.43 -10.58
N SER A 334 -13.63 -13.04 -11.64
CA SER A 334 -12.87 -13.87 -12.59
C SER A 334 -12.05 -13.04 -13.60
N ASN A 335 -12.52 -11.84 -13.97
CA ASN A 335 -11.76 -10.91 -14.81
C ASN A 335 -10.63 -10.21 -14.02
N ASP A 336 -10.80 -9.92 -12.74
CA ASP A 336 -9.75 -9.30 -11.90
C ASP A 336 -8.63 -10.30 -11.49
N SER A 337 -8.88 -11.62 -11.56
CA SER A 337 -7.83 -12.64 -11.35
C SER A 337 -6.86 -12.75 -12.53
N ARG A 338 -7.25 -12.33 -13.74
CA ARG A 338 -6.34 -12.15 -14.89
C ARG A 338 -5.35 -11.00 -14.69
N MET A 339 -5.53 -10.14 -13.68
CA MET A 339 -4.53 -9.12 -13.33
C MET A 339 -3.34 -9.71 -12.55
N PHE A 340 -3.44 -10.98 -12.13
CA PHE A 340 -2.31 -11.82 -11.73
C PHE A 340 -1.85 -12.74 -12.88
N ASP A 341 -2.25 -12.50 -14.14
CA ASP A 341 -1.59 -13.15 -15.28
C ASP A 341 -0.17 -12.63 -15.37
N VAL A 342 0.70 -13.38 -14.70
CA VAL A 342 2.15 -13.27 -14.76
C VAL A 342 2.61 -13.35 -16.23
N GLU A 343 1.84 -13.93 -17.15
CA GLU A 343 2.14 -14.00 -18.58
C GLU A 343 2.22 -12.63 -19.28
N ASP A 344 1.29 -11.70 -19.06
CA ASP A 344 1.31 -10.37 -19.70
C ASP A 344 2.38 -9.44 -19.08
N LEU A 345 2.68 -9.64 -17.79
CA LEU A 345 3.77 -8.94 -17.13
C LEU A 345 5.13 -9.51 -17.56
N LEU A 346 5.25 -10.83 -17.72
CA LEU A 346 6.47 -11.48 -18.21
C LEU A 346 6.71 -11.18 -19.69
N SER A 347 5.69 -11.03 -20.53
CA SER A 347 5.88 -10.65 -21.94
C SER A 347 6.43 -9.23 -22.09
N THR A 348 6.05 -8.32 -21.17
CA THR A 348 6.54 -6.93 -21.12
C THR A 348 8.00 -6.83 -20.63
N TYR A 349 8.43 -7.76 -19.78
CA TYR A 349 9.77 -7.77 -19.15
C TYR A 349 10.67 -8.93 -19.60
N ALA A 350 10.24 -9.72 -20.59
CA ALA A 350 11.09 -10.75 -21.18
C ALA A 350 12.25 -10.07 -21.91
N PRO A 351 13.51 -10.31 -21.49
CA PRO A 351 14.65 -9.79 -22.24
C PRO A 351 14.66 -10.43 -23.62
N ALA A 352 14.71 -9.59 -24.67
CA ALA A 352 15.03 -10.04 -26.02
C ALA A 352 16.27 -10.93 -25.96
N GLU A 353 16.17 -12.12 -26.54
CA GLU A 353 17.04 -13.29 -26.34
C GLU A 353 18.52 -13.09 -26.67
N HIS A 354 19.30 -12.29 -25.93
CA HIS A 354 20.76 -12.20 -26.12
C HIS A 354 21.50 -12.06 -24.79
N TYR A 355 21.43 -13.08 -23.92
CA TYR A 355 22.48 -13.33 -22.93
C TYR A 355 22.68 -14.85 -22.77
N ARG A 356 23.60 -15.42 -23.55
CA ARG A 356 24.15 -16.76 -23.27
C ARG A 356 25.01 -16.64 -22.01
N ALA A 357 24.60 -17.30 -20.93
CA ALA A 357 25.43 -17.43 -19.74
C ALA A 357 26.73 -18.20 -20.07
N PRO A 358 27.90 -17.78 -19.57
CA PRO A 358 29.13 -18.54 -19.74
C PRO A 358 29.09 -19.85 -18.94
N PRO A 359 29.81 -20.90 -19.37
CA PRO A 359 29.78 -22.21 -18.73
C PRO A 359 30.31 -22.14 -17.29
N ARG A 360 29.58 -22.78 -16.36
CA ARG A 360 29.92 -22.84 -14.94
C ARG A 360 31.15 -23.73 -14.73
N GLY A 361 32.24 -23.16 -14.21
CA GLY A 361 33.35 -23.94 -13.64
C GLY A 361 32.96 -24.63 -12.33
N PRO A 362 33.75 -25.62 -11.85
CA PRO A 362 33.42 -26.38 -10.65
C PRO A 362 33.44 -25.50 -9.39
N LEU A 363 32.44 -25.69 -8.53
CA LEU A 363 32.36 -25.05 -7.21
C LEU A 363 33.53 -25.52 -6.31
N PRO A 364 34.21 -24.61 -5.59
CA PRO A 364 35.24 -25.00 -4.63
C PRO A 364 34.62 -25.60 -3.36
N SER A 365 35.26 -26.66 -2.85
CA SER A 365 34.90 -27.38 -1.62
C SER A 365 35.18 -26.56 -0.35
N PRO A 366 34.43 -26.80 0.76
CA PRO A 366 34.48 -25.96 1.94
C PRO A 366 35.78 -26.21 2.73
N THR A 367 36.71 -25.25 2.69
CA THR A 367 37.90 -25.26 3.54
C THR A 367 37.58 -24.52 4.85
N THR A 368 37.85 -25.20 5.97
CA THR A 368 37.69 -24.70 7.34
C THR A 368 38.64 -23.52 7.60
N ALA A 369 38.13 -22.29 7.62
CA ALA A 369 38.90 -21.11 8.02
C ALA A 369 38.58 -20.73 9.48
N LEU A 370 39.50 -21.10 10.37
CA LEU A 370 39.60 -20.54 11.73
C LEU A 370 39.83 -19.02 11.65
N MET A 371 38.93 -18.23 12.24
CA MET A 371 39.13 -16.79 12.39
C MET A 371 40.08 -16.47 13.57
N PRO A 372 41.05 -15.56 13.43
CA PRO A 372 41.86 -15.09 14.55
C PRO A 372 41.06 -14.13 15.44
N ARG A 373 41.15 -14.35 16.76
CA ARG A 373 40.56 -13.47 17.79
C ARG A 373 41.29 -12.11 17.81
N SER A 374 40.53 -11.02 17.74
CA SER A 374 41.00 -9.66 18.01
C SER A 374 41.06 -9.35 19.54
N PRO A 375 41.96 -8.46 20.01
CA PRO A 375 42.19 -8.23 21.43
C PRO A 375 41.18 -7.26 22.05
N LYS A 376 40.79 -7.52 23.31
CA LYS A 376 39.92 -6.65 24.13
C LYS A 376 40.59 -5.29 24.45
N PRO A 377 39.86 -4.17 24.50
CA PRO A 377 40.40 -2.90 24.96
C PRO A 377 40.51 -2.84 26.50
N LYS A 378 41.62 -2.28 26.98
CA LYS A 378 41.92 -2.02 28.39
C LYS A 378 41.10 -0.83 28.91
N SER A 379 40.57 -0.97 30.12
CA SER A 379 39.91 0.07 30.92
C SER A 379 40.91 1.10 31.44
N SER A 380 40.57 2.39 31.35
CA SER A 380 41.21 3.49 32.10
C SER A 380 40.19 4.19 33.02
N PRO A 381 40.63 4.70 34.18
CA PRO A 381 39.75 5.03 35.30
C PRO A 381 39.14 6.44 35.20
N GLY A 382 37.91 6.59 35.72
CA GLY A 382 37.14 7.84 35.68
C GLY A 382 37.60 8.90 36.68
N PRO A 383 37.16 10.16 36.53
CA PRO A 383 37.34 11.20 37.53
C PRO A 383 36.15 11.30 38.51
N LYS A 384 36.51 11.55 39.78
CA LYS A 384 35.63 11.78 40.95
C LYS A 384 34.81 13.09 40.86
N PRO A 385 33.74 13.23 41.66
CA PRO A 385 32.83 14.37 41.62
C PRO A 385 33.32 15.54 42.49
N CYS A 386 33.12 16.78 42.04
CA CYS A 386 33.25 17.98 42.87
C CYS A 386 31.87 18.64 43.04
N LEU A 387 31.55 18.88 44.30
CA LEU A 387 30.39 19.60 44.82
C LEU A 387 30.48 21.11 44.55
N GLY A 388 29.32 21.71 44.27
CA GLY A 388 28.80 22.98 44.79
C GLY A 388 29.61 24.28 44.70
N ALA A 389 29.04 25.29 44.03
CA ALA A 389 28.65 26.56 44.66
C ALA A 389 27.96 27.48 43.63
N GLN A 390 26.80 28.00 44.03
CA GLN A 390 26.12 29.20 43.51
C GLN A 390 26.92 30.47 43.90
N PRO A 391 26.63 31.69 43.40
CA PRO A 391 25.31 32.25 43.04
C PRO A 391 24.92 32.18 41.57
#